data_AF-A0A1V6CMP5-F1
#
_entry.id   AF-A0A1V6CMP5-F1
#
_cell.length_a   1.000
_cell.length_b   1.000
_cell.length_c   1.000
_cell.angle_alpha   90.00
_cell.angle_beta   90.00
_cell.angle_gamma   90.00
#
_symmetry.space_group_name_H-M   'P 1'
#
loop_
_entity.id
_entity.type
_entity.pdbx_description
1 polymer ?
#
loop_
_entity_poly.entity_id
_entity_poly.type
_entity_poly.pdbx_seq_one_letter_code
_entity_poly.pdbx_strand_id
1 'polypeptide(L)'
;MPPPVAKADEALATGSVDELAKKIATAVETGIRTRFAAAAEAAKHKDESVEAGRKFVAAYVQFVHYVEGVHETVMGHGAHHGDAADAVRPAETPAAHACPAGAPCQKAKETDHEAH
;
A
#
# COMPACT_ATOMS: atom_id res chain seq x y z
N MET A 1 10.82 22.62 5.92
CA MET A 1 9.56 22.93 6.63
C MET A 1 9.82 22.69 8.12
N PRO A 2 9.41 23.57 9.04
CA PRO A 2 9.43 23.24 10.46
C PRO A 2 8.65 21.93 10.68
N PRO A 3 9.01 21.11 11.67
CA PRO A 3 8.27 19.89 11.97
C PRO A 3 6.77 20.21 12.10
N PRO A 4 5.86 19.36 11.57
CA PRO A 4 4.42 19.57 11.69
C PRO A 4 3.96 19.86 13.13
N VAL A 5 4.63 19.25 14.12
CA VAL A 5 4.43 19.48 15.55
C VAL A 5 4.67 20.94 15.94
N ALA A 6 5.79 21.54 15.53
CA ALA A 6 6.11 22.93 15.86
C ALA A 6 5.08 23.92 15.29
N LYS A 7 4.50 23.61 14.12
CA LYS A 7 3.43 24.43 13.53
C LYS A 7 2.08 24.21 14.20
N ALA A 8 1.82 23.02 14.75
CA ALA A 8 0.65 22.77 15.57
C ALA A 8 0.72 23.55 16.89
N ASP A 9 1.89 23.58 17.54
CA ASP A 9 2.10 24.36 18.77
C ASP A 9 1.89 25.86 18.54
N GLU A 10 2.40 26.41 17.43
CA GLU A 10 2.17 27.80 17.01
C GLU A 10 0.68 28.09 16.76
N ALA A 11 -0.03 27.17 16.12
CA ALA A 11 -1.47 27.29 15.88
C ALA A 11 -2.27 27.33 17.19
N LEU A 12 -1.86 26.54 18.19
CA LEU A 12 -2.46 26.57 19.54
C LEU A 12 -2.15 27.89 20.26
N ALA A 13 -0.92 28.39 20.16
CA ALA A 13 -0.51 29.64 20.79
C ALA A 13 -1.21 30.88 20.18
N THR A 14 -1.45 30.86 18.87
CA THR A 14 -2.10 31.95 18.12
C THR A 14 -3.62 31.82 18.05
N GLY A 15 -4.17 30.66 18.42
CA GLY A 15 -5.61 30.39 18.40
C GLY A 15 -6.19 30.15 17.00
N SER A 16 -5.37 29.90 15.99
CA SER A 16 -5.82 29.60 14.62
C SER A 16 -4.99 28.49 13.97
N VAL A 17 -5.69 27.51 13.39
CA VAL A 17 -5.10 26.37 12.66
C VAL A 17 -5.13 26.54 11.14
N ASP A 18 -5.73 27.62 10.65
CA ASP A 18 -6.14 27.76 9.25
C ASP A 18 -4.96 27.67 8.28
N GLU A 19 -3.84 28.31 8.61
CA GLU A 19 -2.65 28.24 7.77
C GLU A 19 -2.06 26.84 7.69
N LEU A 20 -2.01 26.13 8.82
CA LEU A 20 -1.48 24.77 8.89
C LEU A 20 -2.38 23.81 8.10
N ALA A 21 -3.69 23.87 8.33
CA ALA A 21 -4.67 23.07 7.63
C ALA A 21 -4.60 23.30 6.11
N LYS A 22 -4.55 24.56 5.68
CA LYS A 22 -4.44 24.93 4.26
C LYS A 22 -3.14 24.39 3.63
N LYS A 23 -2.00 24.54 4.31
CA LYS A 23 -0.70 24.07 3.80
C LYS A 23 -0.70 22.55 3.61
N ILE A 24 -1.23 21.79 4.57
CA ILE A 24 -1.36 20.32 4.46
C ILE A 24 -2.30 19.95 3.31
N ALA A 25 -3.48 20.56 3.23
CA ALA A 25 -4.45 20.29 2.16
C ALA A 25 -3.85 20.55 0.77
N THR A 26 -3.15 21.66 0.58
CA THR A 26 -2.46 21.99 -0.67
C THR A 26 -1.34 20.99 -1.01
N ALA A 27 -0.58 20.53 0.00
CA ALA A 27 0.45 19.51 -0.22
C ALA A 27 -0.15 18.19 -0.70
N VAL A 28 -1.24 17.74 -0.07
CA VAL A 28 -1.99 16.54 -0.48
C VAL A 28 -2.56 16.70 -1.90
N GLU A 29 -3.24 17.81 -2.18
CA GLU A 29 -3.80 18.12 -3.49
C GLU A 29 -2.73 18.10 -4.59
N THR A 30 -1.59 18.75 -4.33
CA THR A 30 -0.45 18.76 -5.27
C THR A 30 0.06 17.35 -5.50
N GLY A 31 0.22 16.57 -4.43
CA GLY A 31 0.69 15.18 -4.50
C GLY A 31 -0.22 14.26 -5.32
N ILE A 32 -1.54 14.44 -5.21
CA ILE A 32 -2.56 13.73 -6.00
C ILE A 32 -2.42 14.13 -7.48
N ARG A 33 -2.42 15.44 -7.77
CA ARG A 33 -2.37 15.97 -9.15
C ARG A 33 -1.10 15.55 -9.89
N THR A 34 0.06 15.61 -9.25
CA THR A 34 1.34 15.22 -9.86
C THR A 34 1.35 13.75 -10.26
N ARG A 35 0.91 12.86 -9.36
CA ARG A 35 0.91 11.41 -9.63
C ARG A 35 -0.15 11.04 -10.66
N PHE A 36 -1.33 11.66 -10.59
CA PHE A 36 -2.36 11.51 -11.61
C PHE A 36 -1.84 11.91 -12.98
N ALA A 37 -1.20 13.08 -13.10
CA ALA A 37 -0.64 13.54 -14.37
C ALA A 37 0.37 12.54 -14.93
N ALA A 38 1.30 12.03 -14.10
CA ALA A 38 2.26 11.01 -14.54
C ALA A 38 1.58 9.72 -15.04
N ALA A 39 0.58 9.22 -14.30
CA ALA A 39 -0.18 8.04 -14.71
C ALA A 39 -0.99 8.29 -16.00
N ALA A 40 -1.63 9.46 -16.11
CA ALA A 40 -2.42 9.85 -17.27
C ALA A 40 -1.56 10.02 -18.53
N GLU A 41 -0.39 10.64 -18.43
CA GLU A 41 0.55 10.74 -19.54
C GLU A 41 1.04 9.35 -19.97
N ALA A 42 1.44 8.48 -19.03
CA ALA A 42 1.86 7.13 -19.35
C ALA A 42 0.72 6.29 -19.97
N ALA A 43 -0.53 6.51 -19.57
CA ALA A 43 -1.70 5.82 -20.09
C ALA A 43 -1.94 6.06 -21.59
N LYS A 44 -1.51 7.22 -22.12
CA LYS A 44 -1.62 7.56 -23.56
C LYS A 44 -0.76 6.66 -24.43
N HIS A 45 0.35 6.16 -23.88
CA HIS A 45 1.37 5.41 -24.60
C HIS A 45 1.40 3.92 -24.23
N LYS A 46 0.55 3.48 -23.30
CA LYS A 46 0.63 2.15 -22.67
C LYS A 46 0.53 0.97 -23.67
N ASP A 47 -0.10 1.20 -24.81
CA ASP A 47 -0.35 0.17 -25.84
C ASP A 47 0.73 0.16 -26.95
N GLU A 48 1.71 1.06 -26.89
CA GLU A 48 2.78 1.18 -27.90
C GLU A 48 3.84 0.07 -27.77
N SER A 49 4.04 -0.47 -26.57
CA SER A 49 4.97 -1.58 -26.30
C SER A 49 4.73 -2.17 -24.91
N VAL A 50 5.27 -3.36 -24.66
CA VAL A 50 5.22 -3.97 -23.32
C VAL A 50 5.98 -3.10 -22.31
N GLU A 51 7.09 -2.49 -22.71
CA GLU A 51 7.86 -1.54 -21.92
C GLU A 51 7.02 -0.31 -21.52
N ALA A 52 6.26 0.26 -22.46
CA ALA A 52 5.37 1.38 -22.20
C ALA A 52 4.22 0.99 -21.27
N GLY A 53 3.64 -0.20 -21.46
CA GLY A 53 2.65 -0.78 -20.56
C GLY A 53 3.17 -0.91 -19.12
N ARG A 54 4.39 -1.43 -18.94
CA ARG A 54 5.01 -1.53 -17.60
C ARG A 54 5.22 -0.17 -16.94
N LYS A 55 5.59 0.86 -17.70
CA LYS A 55 5.71 2.24 -17.19
C LYS A 55 4.37 2.78 -16.72
N PHE A 56 3.30 2.55 -17.48
CA PHE A 56 1.95 2.94 -17.07
C PHE A 56 1.52 2.24 -15.77
N VAL A 57 1.70 0.92 -15.67
CA VAL A 57 1.34 0.17 -14.45
C VAL A 57 2.11 0.71 -13.24
N ALA A 58 3.42 0.96 -13.38
CA ALA A 58 4.22 1.52 -12.29
C ALA A 58 3.73 2.91 -11.84
N ALA A 59 3.39 3.79 -12.79
CA ALA A 59 2.86 5.13 -12.47
C ALA A 59 1.45 5.05 -11.86
N TYR A 60 0.60 4.15 -12.35
CA TYR A 60 -0.74 3.93 -11.83
C TYR A 60 -0.73 3.41 -10.39
N VAL A 61 0.08 2.38 -10.11
CA VAL A 61 0.24 1.81 -8.76
C VAL A 61 0.73 2.87 -7.76
N GLN A 62 1.69 3.71 -8.15
CA GLN A 62 2.14 4.83 -7.31
C GLN A 62 1.04 5.86 -7.03
N PHE A 63 0.20 6.14 -8.03
CA PHE A 63 -0.93 7.06 -7.87
C PHE A 63 -1.98 6.50 -6.90
N VAL A 64 -2.43 5.26 -7.10
CA VAL A 64 -3.48 4.65 -6.25
C VAL A 64 -3.01 4.48 -4.81
N HIS A 65 -1.79 3.98 -4.58
CA HIS A 65 -1.26 3.82 -3.23
C HIS A 65 -1.14 5.14 -2.48
N TYR A 66 -0.81 6.23 -3.19
CA TYR A 66 -0.77 7.55 -2.56
C TYR A 66 -2.17 8.01 -2.14
N VAL A 67 -3.17 7.86 -3.01
CA VAL A 67 -4.56 8.23 -2.71
C VAL A 67 -5.13 7.37 -1.59
N GLU A 68 -4.89 6.06 -1.61
CA GLU A 68 -5.27 5.13 -0.55
C GLU A 68 -4.66 5.53 0.79
N GLY A 69 -3.34 5.73 0.84
CA GLY A 69 -2.66 6.13 2.08
C GLY A 69 -3.15 7.46 2.63
N VAL A 70 -3.44 8.44 1.76
CA VAL A 70 -4.08 9.70 2.17
C VAL A 70 -5.48 9.45 2.73
N HIS A 71 -6.30 8.68 2.03
CA HIS A 71 -7.67 8.37 2.45
C HIS A 71 -7.70 7.64 3.79
N GLU A 72 -6.88 6.62 3.99
CA GLU A 72 -6.77 5.87 5.24
C GLU A 72 -6.35 6.75 6.42
N THR A 73 -5.39 7.66 6.19
CA THR A 73 -4.93 8.62 7.19
C THR A 73 -6.03 9.59 7.59
N VAL A 74 -6.84 10.06 6.64
CA VAL A 74 -7.90 11.05 6.90
C VAL A 74 -9.18 10.40 7.45
N MET A 75 -9.53 9.21 6.99
CA MET A 75 -10.80 8.55 7.32
C MET A 75 -10.71 7.65 8.57
N GLY A 76 -9.56 7.64 9.26
CA GLY A 76 -9.45 7.02 10.59
C GLY A 76 -9.20 5.51 10.59
N HIS A 77 -8.59 4.94 9.55
CA HIS A 77 -8.05 3.58 9.60
C HIS A 77 -6.56 3.53 9.98
N GLY A 78 -5.96 4.67 10.31
CA GLY A 78 -4.63 4.74 10.91
C GLY A 78 -4.64 4.11 12.31
N ALA A 79 -4.08 2.91 12.44
CA ALA A 79 -3.79 2.32 13.72
C ALA A 79 -2.91 3.25 14.60
N HIS A 80 -3.00 3.04 15.92
CA HIS A 80 -2.15 3.55 17.01
C HIS A 80 -2.77 4.58 17.97
N HIS A 81 -3.81 4.16 18.68
CA HIS A 81 -3.77 4.11 20.16
C HIS A 81 -4.29 2.74 20.62
N GLY A 82 -3.49 1.70 20.36
CA GLY A 82 -3.66 0.40 21.00
C GLY A 82 -2.63 0.30 22.11
N ASP A 83 -3.06 0.44 23.37
CA ASP A 83 -2.31 -0.08 24.51
C ASP A 83 -2.12 -1.58 24.31
N ALA A 84 -0.94 -1.98 23.85
CA ALA A 84 -0.48 -3.36 23.99
C ALA A 84 0.18 -3.49 25.37
N ALA A 85 -0.63 -3.37 26.42
CA ALA A 85 -0.27 -3.88 27.74
C ALA A 85 -0.53 -5.39 27.75
N ASP A 86 0.57 -6.14 27.85
CA ASP A 86 0.66 -7.49 28.40
C ASP A 86 -0.41 -8.53 28.02
N ALA A 87 -0.07 -9.33 27.01
CA ALA A 87 -0.38 -10.75 27.05
C ALA A 87 0.90 -11.52 26.67
N VAL A 88 1.82 -11.63 27.63
CA VAL A 88 2.82 -12.70 27.65
C VAL A 88 2.08 -14.03 27.48
N ARG A 89 2.23 -14.65 26.30
CA ARG A 89 1.95 -16.07 26.13
C ARG A 89 3.12 -16.85 26.73
N PRO A 90 2.91 -17.77 27.69
CA PRO A 90 3.99 -18.62 28.13
C PRO A 90 4.44 -19.51 26.95
N ALA A 91 5.75 -19.67 26.85
CA ALA A 91 6.40 -20.49 25.84
C ALA A 91 5.96 -21.96 25.96
N GLU A 92 5.35 -22.51 24.91
CA GLU A 92 5.24 -23.95 24.71
C GLU A 92 6.33 -24.42 23.75
N THR A 93 7.02 -25.47 24.19
CA THR A 93 8.16 -26.17 23.58
C THR A 93 7.76 -26.83 22.25
N PRO A 94 8.65 -26.92 21.23
CA PRO A 94 8.28 -27.50 19.94
C PRO A 94 8.21 -29.03 20.03
N ALA A 95 7.00 -29.58 19.94
CA ALA A 95 6.78 -30.99 19.66
C ALA A 95 6.64 -31.20 18.14
N ALA A 96 7.42 -32.15 17.63
CA ALA A 96 7.65 -32.49 16.23
C ALA A 96 6.38 -32.64 15.38
N HIS A 97 6.40 -32.04 14.19
CA HIS A 97 5.54 -32.45 13.08
C HIS A 97 6.32 -33.48 12.27
N ALA A 98 6.14 -34.74 12.63
CA ALA A 98 6.61 -35.86 11.83
C ALA A 98 5.93 -35.84 10.46
N CYS A 99 6.72 -35.95 9.39
CA CYS A 99 6.22 -36.34 8.08
C CYS A 99 5.57 -37.74 8.18
N PRO A 100 4.31 -37.94 7.74
CA PRO A 100 3.82 -39.28 7.53
C PRO A 100 4.44 -39.82 6.23
N ALA A 101 5.36 -40.77 6.38
CA ALA A 101 5.82 -41.61 5.29
C ALA A 101 4.66 -42.48 4.78
N GLY A 102 4.43 -42.50 3.47
CA GLY A 102 3.64 -43.54 2.81
C GLY A 102 2.34 -43.08 2.13
N ALA A 103 2.44 -42.35 1.02
CA ALA A 103 1.45 -42.39 -0.06
C ALA A 103 2.13 -42.07 -1.40
N PRO A 104 2.05 -42.94 -2.43
CA PRO A 104 2.81 -42.77 -3.66
C PRO A 104 2.21 -41.70 -4.59
N CYS A 105 3.07 -40.82 -5.10
CA CYS A 105 2.79 -39.89 -6.20
C CYS A 105 2.36 -40.66 -7.45
N GLN A 106 1.11 -40.51 -7.87
CA GLN A 106 0.69 -40.94 -9.19
C GLN A 106 0.85 -39.78 -10.18
N LYS A 107 1.81 -39.92 -11.10
CA LYS A 107 1.86 -39.13 -12.34
C LYS A 107 0.68 -39.53 -13.21
N ALA A 108 -0.24 -38.61 -13.49
CA ALA A 108 -1.18 -38.78 -14.59
C ALA A 108 -0.42 -38.60 -15.92
N LYS A 109 -0.46 -39.64 -16.76
CA LYS A 109 0.10 -39.67 -18.10
C LYS A 109 -0.70 -38.77 -19.04
N GLU A 110 0.02 -37.97 -19.81
CA GLU A 110 -0.35 -37.43 -21.09
C GLU A 110 -0.62 -38.58 -22.08
N THR A 111 -1.77 -38.56 -22.75
CA THR A 111 -2.02 -39.35 -23.96
C THR A 111 -2.73 -38.46 -24.96
N ASP A 112 -1.98 -38.02 -25.96
CA ASP A 112 -2.47 -37.58 -27.27
C ASP A 112 -3.49 -38.57 -27.83
N HIS A 113 -4.55 -38.04 -28.45
CA HIS A 113 -5.33 -38.78 -29.42
C HIS A 113 -5.70 -37.87 -30.58
N GLU A 114 -4.94 -38.01 -31.66
CA GLU A 114 -5.27 -37.56 -33.00
C GLU A 114 -5.77 -38.76 -33.82
N ALA A 115 -6.70 -38.46 -34.75
CA ALA A 115 -7.15 -39.21 -35.92
C ALA A 115 -8.05 -40.45 -35.71
N HIS A 116 -9.32 -40.31 -36.12
CA HIS A 116 -9.84 -41.07 -37.26
C HIS A 116 -11.03 -40.38 -37.95
#